data_AF-A0AA39HY24-F1
#
_entry.id   AF-A0AA39HY24-F1
#
_cell.length_a   1.000
_cell.length_b   1.000
_cell.length_c   1.000
_cell.angle_alpha   90.00
_cell.angle_beta   90.00
_cell.angle_gamma   90.00
#
_symmetry.space_group_name_H-M   'P 1'
#
loop_
_entity.id
_entity.type
_entity.pdbx_description
1 polymer ?
#
loop_
_entity_poly.entity_id
_entity_poly.type
_entity_poly.pdbx_seq_one_letter_code
_entity_poly.pdbx_strand_id
1 'polypeptide(L)'
;MRLLLFLLFLAIATTEAVVSSSPTARVRCSEFLVCSEQDRKTFEKRREMAMILARFHEEIKWSGYVRKAELLYEAKKHRADLCSDITTTGFMLEEGAQKWPMACIWNGAINGTESCAPYPFKEESVFELRDAQKWRQAVANFRRAIGCSDVEIFNTRNVEENYFCRERCVQLGIGYVPQIIILASVMLTMYLAVK
;
A
#
# COMPACT_ATOMS: atom_id res chain seq x y z
N MET A 1 12.34 -32.40 35.64
CA MET A 1 11.67 -32.34 34.31
C MET A 1 10.44 -31.43 34.30
N ARG A 2 9.51 -31.53 35.26
CA ARG A 2 8.30 -30.65 35.33
C ARG A 2 8.60 -29.17 35.64
N LEU A 3 9.64 -28.87 36.42
CA LEU A 3 9.98 -27.49 36.81
C LEU A 3 10.57 -26.66 35.66
N LEU A 4 11.37 -27.28 34.79
CA LEU A 4 11.99 -26.61 33.63
C LEU A 4 10.98 -26.28 32.54
N LEU A 5 9.99 -27.15 32.32
CA LEU A 5 8.86 -26.88 31.43
C LEU A 5 8.00 -25.73 31.96
N PHE A 6 7.76 -25.66 33.28
CA PHE A 6 7.00 -24.57 33.89
C PHE A 6 7.71 -23.21 33.77
N LEU A 7 9.04 -23.18 33.91
CA LEU A 7 9.84 -21.95 33.73
C LEU A 7 9.87 -21.48 32.28
N LEU A 8 9.87 -22.41 31.31
CA LEU A 8 9.73 -22.11 29.89
C LEU A 8 8.36 -21.50 29.56
N PHE A 9 7.27 -22.01 30.14
CA PHE A 9 5.93 -21.43 29.96
C PHE A 9 5.78 -20.04 30.63
N LEU A 10 6.40 -19.81 31.79
CA LEU A 10 6.41 -18.50 32.47
C LEU A 10 7.25 -17.44 31.74
N ALA A 11 8.33 -17.83 31.08
CA ALA A 11 9.14 -16.92 30.27
C ALA A 11 8.40 -16.46 29.00
N ILE A 12 7.54 -17.31 28.42
CA ILE A 12 6.73 -16.96 27.23
C ILE A 12 5.59 -15.99 27.61
N ALA A 13 5.01 -16.11 28.81
CA ALA A 13 3.91 -15.26 29.25
C ALA A 13 4.31 -13.83 29.65
N THR A 14 5.59 -13.56 29.91
CA THR A 14 6.05 -12.25 30.42
C THR A 14 6.52 -11.28 29.33
N THR A 15 6.64 -11.72 28.08
CA THR A 15 7.03 -10.85 26.95
C THR A 15 5.86 -10.07 26.33
N GLU A 16 4.62 -10.30 26.76
CA GLU A 16 3.45 -9.57 26.25
C GLU A 16 3.23 -8.20 26.92
N ALA A 17 4.05 -7.83 27.91
CA ALA A 17 3.85 -6.63 28.73
C ALA A 17 4.97 -5.59 28.59
N VAL A 18 5.37 -5.20 27.37
CA VAL A 18 6.07 -3.92 27.14
C VAL A 18 5.55 -3.27 25.86
N VAL A 19 4.39 -2.64 25.97
CA VAL A 19 3.90 -1.66 24.99
C VAL A 19 4.27 -0.26 25.49
N SER A 20 4.91 0.51 24.59
CA SER A 20 4.86 1.98 24.45
C SER A 20 6.19 2.72 24.62
N SER A 21 6.68 3.32 23.52
CA SER A 21 6.74 4.80 23.35
C SER A 21 7.74 5.22 22.25
N SER A 22 7.27 5.35 21.00
CA SER A 22 7.89 6.25 20.02
C SER A 22 6.92 6.53 18.86
N PRO A 23 6.70 7.80 18.46
CA PRO A 23 5.75 8.16 17.40
C PRO A 23 6.22 7.76 15.99
N THR A 24 7.45 7.28 15.84
CA THR A 24 8.09 6.96 14.55
C THR A 24 8.31 5.46 14.33
N ALA A 25 7.89 4.60 15.26
CA ALA A 25 8.22 3.17 15.27
C ALA A 25 7.06 2.23 14.85
N ARG A 26 5.93 2.73 14.34
CA ARG A 26 4.70 1.93 14.14
C ARG A 26 4.30 1.68 12.68
N VAL A 27 5.26 1.65 11.77
CA VAL A 27 4.94 1.36 10.38
C VAL A 27 5.92 0.33 9.83
N ARG A 28 5.43 -0.91 9.81
CA ARG A 28 6.02 -2.00 9.05
C ARG A 28 4.95 -2.45 8.09
N CYS A 29 5.20 -2.20 6.81
CA CYS A 29 4.76 -2.98 5.66
C CYS A 29 4.16 -4.36 6.13
N SER A 30 2.91 -4.77 5.81
CA SER A 30 2.22 -6.07 6.22
C SER A 30 2.45 -7.38 5.40
N GLU A 31 2.69 -8.54 6.04
CA GLU A 31 3.18 -9.83 5.41
C GLU A 31 2.24 -10.50 4.39
N PHE A 32 1.07 -9.94 4.10
CA PHE A 32 0.02 -10.64 3.35
C PHE A 32 -0.16 -10.16 1.91
N LEU A 33 0.44 -9.04 1.53
CA LEU A 33 0.36 -8.53 0.16
C LEU A 33 1.70 -8.65 -0.55
N VAL A 34 1.74 -9.58 -1.51
CA VAL A 34 2.77 -9.64 -2.53
C VAL A 34 2.15 -9.06 -3.80
N CYS A 35 2.62 -7.89 -4.21
CA CYS A 35 2.20 -7.32 -5.48
C CYS A 35 2.74 -8.16 -6.64
N SER A 36 1.84 -8.51 -7.53
CA SER A 36 2.10 -9.35 -8.69
C SER A 36 2.01 -8.54 -9.98
N GLU A 37 2.46 -9.13 -11.08
CA GLU A 37 2.24 -8.55 -12.42
C GLU A 37 0.74 -8.52 -12.80
N GLN A 38 -0.12 -9.28 -12.11
CA GLN A 38 -1.57 -9.15 -12.27
C GLN A 38 -2.09 -7.82 -11.69
N ASP A 39 -1.49 -7.35 -10.60
CA ASP A 39 -1.80 -6.05 -10.02
C ASP A 39 -1.33 -4.92 -10.93
N ARG A 40 -0.17 -5.08 -11.59
CA ARG A 40 0.29 -4.15 -12.63
C ARG A 40 -0.75 -3.98 -13.72
N LYS A 41 -1.27 -5.08 -14.28
CA LYS A 41 -2.31 -5.01 -15.34
C LYS A 41 -3.57 -4.29 -14.85
N THR A 42 -3.97 -4.55 -13.61
CA THR A 42 -5.10 -3.86 -12.98
C THR A 42 -4.85 -2.36 -12.87
N PHE A 43 -3.67 -1.96 -12.39
CA PHE A 43 -3.25 -0.57 -12.32
C PHE A 43 -3.21 0.09 -13.71
N GLU A 44 -2.63 -0.58 -14.71
CA GLU A 44 -2.52 -0.07 -16.08
C GLU A 44 -3.89 0.19 -16.70
N LYS A 45 -4.85 -0.72 -16.52
CA LYS A 45 -6.23 -0.52 -16.98
C LYS A 45 -6.87 0.69 -16.31
N ARG A 46 -6.72 0.84 -14.99
CA ARG A 46 -7.24 1.99 -14.24
C ARG A 46 -6.59 3.30 -14.68
N ARG A 47 -5.27 3.27 -14.89
CA ARG A 47 -4.49 4.40 -15.40
C ARG A 47 -4.92 4.80 -16.81
N GLU A 48 -5.17 3.85 -17.70
CA GLU A 48 -5.67 4.16 -19.05
C GLU A 48 -7.00 4.93 -18.99
N MET A 49 -7.94 4.48 -18.17
CA MET A 49 -9.22 5.17 -17.97
C MET A 49 -9.01 6.56 -17.37
N ALA A 50 -8.11 6.72 -16.40
CA ALA A 50 -7.77 8.01 -15.83
C ALA A 50 -7.16 8.97 -16.86
N MET A 51 -6.26 8.49 -17.71
CA MET A 51 -5.64 9.29 -18.79
C MET A 51 -6.68 9.73 -19.84
N ILE A 52 -7.63 8.85 -20.17
CA ILE A 52 -8.75 9.18 -21.06
C ILE A 52 -9.61 10.27 -20.44
N LEU A 53 -10.01 10.12 -19.17
CA LEU A 53 -10.79 11.13 -18.45
C LEU A 53 -10.06 12.48 -18.38
N ALA A 54 -8.76 12.46 -18.08
CA ALA A 54 -7.95 13.66 -17.99
C ALA A 54 -7.89 14.42 -19.32
N ARG A 55 -7.62 13.71 -20.43
CA ARG A 55 -7.62 14.29 -21.77
C ARG A 55 -8.97 14.89 -22.13
N PHE A 56 -10.06 14.17 -21.87
CA PHE A 56 -11.40 14.68 -22.18
C PHE A 56 -11.77 15.89 -21.32
N HIS A 57 -11.42 15.90 -20.04
CA HIS A 57 -11.66 17.05 -19.18
C HIS A 57 -10.90 18.28 -19.67
N GLU A 58 -9.71 18.11 -20.24
CA GLU A 58 -8.95 19.18 -20.89
C GLU A 58 -9.60 19.62 -22.22
N GLU A 59 -9.98 18.70 -23.10
CA GLU A 59 -10.60 19.00 -24.40
C GLU A 59 -11.94 19.74 -24.27
N ILE A 60 -12.78 19.37 -23.30
CA ILE A 60 -14.10 20.00 -23.07
C ILE A 60 -13.94 21.48 -22.68
N LYS A 61 -12.83 21.88 -22.05
CA LYS A 61 -12.57 23.29 -21.74
C LYS A 61 -12.44 24.15 -23.00
N TRP A 62 -12.08 23.55 -24.14
CA TRP A 62 -11.70 24.30 -25.34
C TRP A 62 -12.59 24.05 -26.55
N SER A 63 -13.09 22.82 -26.79
CA SER A 63 -13.66 22.47 -28.10
C SER A 63 -15.09 21.94 -28.09
N GLY A 64 -15.67 21.61 -26.92
CA GLY A 64 -17.04 21.08 -26.80
C GLY A 64 -17.35 19.78 -27.58
N TYR A 65 -16.39 19.25 -28.35
CA TYR A 65 -16.57 18.15 -29.29
C TYR A 65 -15.77 16.92 -28.86
N VAL A 66 -16.46 15.78 -28.74
CA VAL A 66 -15.88 14.52 -28.24
C VAL A 66 -15.65 13.57 -29.41
N ARG A 67 -14.38 13.42 -29.84
CA ARG A 67 -14.01 12.60 -31.02
C ARG A 67 -14.12 11.08 -30.81
N LYS A 68 -14.27 10.62 -29.56
CA LYS A 68 -14.34 9.18 -29.19
C LYS A 68 -15.32 8.93 -28.03
N ALA A 69 -16.62 9.12 -28.28
CA ALA A 69 -17.66 9.03 -27.27
C ALA A 69 -17.75 7.66 -26.56
N GLU A 70 -17.47 6.56 -27.26
CA GLU A 70 -17.51 5.21 -26.67
C GLU A 70 -16.42 5.00 -25.61
N LEU A 71 -15.18 5.42 -25.90
CA LEU A 71 -14.08 5.35 -24.93
C LEU A 71 -14.34 6.25 -23.72
N LEU A 72 -14.93 7.44 -23.95
CA LEU A 72 -15.36 8.31 -22.85
C LEU A 72 -16.43 7.64 -22.00
N TYR A 73 -17.42 6.98 -22.62
CA TYR A 73 -18.48 6.28 -21.91
C TYR A 73 -17.91 5.19 -21.00
N GLU A 74 -16.98 4.39 -21.50
CA GLU A 74 -16.32 3.35 -20.71
C GLU A 74 -15.48 3.94 -19.57
N ALA A 75 -14.65 4.94 -19.87
CA ALA A 75 -13.83 5.60 -18.85
C ALA A 75 -14.69 6.27 -17.75
N LYS A 76 -15.85 6.81 -18.12
CA LYS A 76 -16.80 7.42 -17.17
C LYS A 76 -17.35 6.42 -16.15
N LYS A 77 -17.49 5.14 -16.49
CA LYS A 77 -17.90 4.11 -15.53
C LYS A 77 -16.90 3.97 -14.38
N HIS A 78 -15.62 4.17 -14.66
CA HIS A 78 -14.56 4.10 -13.67
C HIS A 78 -14.34 5.40 -12.88
N ARG A 79 -15.02 6.50 -13.24
CA ARG A 79 -14.78 7.81 -12.64
C ARG A 79 -15.04 7.79 -11.13
N ALA A 80 -16.15 7.18 -10.69
CA ALA A 80 -16.50 7.14 -9.27
C ALA A 80 -15.42 6.41 -8.44
N ASP A 81 -14.96 5.26 -8.92
CA ASP A 81 -13.90 4.47 -8.27
C ASP A 81 -12.55 5.20 -8.26
N LEU A 82 -12.21 5.91 -9.34
CA LEU A 82 -11.00 6.72 -9.41
C LEU A 82 -11.10 7.97 -8.53
N CYS A 83 -12.27 8.59 -8.40
CA CYS A 83 -12.46 9.72 -7.50
C CYS A 83 -12.46 9.27 -6.04
N SER A 84 -12.87 8.06 -5.70
CA SER A 84 -12.88 7.57 -4.31
C SER A 84 -11.54 7.00 -3.84
N ASP A 85 -10.70 6.47 -4.74
CA ASP A 85 -9.38 5.92 -4.41
C ASP A 85 -8.41 7.01 -3.95
N ILE A 86 -8.03 6.95 -2.67
CA ILE A 86 -7.06 7.85 -2.02
C ILE A 86 -5.66 7.22 -1.89
N THR A 87 -5.50 5.95 -2.23
CA THR A 87 -4.29 5.17 -1.98
C THR A 87 -3.34 5.19 -3.18
N THR A 88 -3.86 5.09 -4.41
CA THR A 88 -3.01 4.89 -5.61
C THR A 88 -3.07 6.04 -6.62
N THR A 89 -4.07 6.92 -6.52
CA THR A 89 -4.36 7.89 -7.59
C THR A 89 -3.42 9.10 -7.60
N GLY A 90 -2.78 9.41 -6.47
CA GLY A 90 -1.94 10.61 -6.33
C GLY A 90 -0.80 10.72 -7.34
N PHE A 91 -0.29 9.61 -7.84
CA PHE A 91 0.80 9.55 -8.84
C PHE A 91 0.38 8.88 -10.15
N MET A 92 -0.89 8.50 -10.31
CA MET A 92 -1.33 7.62 -11.41
C MET A 92 -1.14 8.26 -12.80
N LEU A 93 -1.27 9.59 -12.89
CA LEU A 93 -1.10 10.35 -14.13
C LEU A 93 0.36 10.74 -14.40
N GLU A 94 1.30 10.40 -13.51
CA GLU A 94 2.70 10.70 -13.72
C GLU A 94 3.29 9.95 -14.92
N GLU A 95 4.28 10.58 -15.55
CA GLU A 95 4.99 10.00 -16.68
C GLU A 95 5.86 8.83 -16.22
N GLY A 96 5.80 7.73 -16.97
CA GLY A 96 6.58 6.54 -16.66
C GLY A 96 6.00 5.68 -15.53
N ALA A 97 4.85 6.05 -14.94
CA ALA A 97 4.22 5.30 -13.87
C ALA A 97 4.06 3.80 -14.18
N GLN A 98 3.70 3.44 -15.40
CA GLN A 98 3.57 2.06 -15.86
C GLN A 98 4.87 1.23 -15.81
N LYS A 99 6.04 1.89 -15.85
CA LYS A 99 7.36 1.25 -15.91
C LYS A 99 8.01 1.08 -14.54
N TRP A 100 7.45 1.68 -13.49
CA TRP A 100 8.04 1.61 -12.16
C TRP A 100 7.94 0.19 -11.57
N PRO A 101 8.82 -0.15 -10.61
CA PRO A 101 8.67 -1.38 -9.85
C PRO A 101 7.35 -1.37 -9.08
N MET A 102 6.75 -2.55 -8.91
CA MET A 102 5.53 -2.69 -8.10
C MET A 102 5.84 -2.39 -6.63
N ALA A 103 4.86 -1.79 -5.95
CA ALA A 103 4.93 -1.44 -4.54
C ALA A 103 3.61 -1.77 -3.85
N CYS A 104 3.72 -2.16 -2.57
CA CYS A 104 2.57 -2.15 -1.66
C CYS A 104 2.35 -0.73 -1.15
N ILE A 105 1.10 -0.31 -1.13
CA ILE A 105 0.70 1.05 -0.80
C ILE A 105 -0.45 1.00 0.19
N TRP A 106 -0.38 1.83 1.24
CA TRP A 106 -1.49 2.00 2.16
C TRP A 106 -1.60 3.46 2.60
N ASN A 107 -2.83 3.90 2.89
CA ASN A 107 -3.15 5.22 3.41
C ASN A 107 -3.51 5.15 4.90
N GLY A 108 -2.98 6.07 5.72
CA GLY A 108 -3.19 6.09 7.17
C GLY A 108 -4.66 6.16 7.61
N ALA A 109 -5.53 6.77 6.79
CA ALA A 109 -6.90 7.10 7.17
C ALA A 109 -7.82 5.87 7.29
N ILE A 110 -7.49 4.75 6.65
CA ILE A 110 -8.37 3.59 6.53
C ILE A 110 -7.58 2.30 6.77
N ASN A 111 -7.92 1.59 7.85
CA ASN A 111 -7.42 0.24 8.08
C ASN A 111 -7.89 -0.68 6.94
N GLY A 112 -6.96 -1.38 6.27
CA GLY A 112 -7.27 -2.35 5.22
C GLY A 112 -7.38 -1.81 3.79
N THR A 113 -6.94 -0.58 3.51
CA THR A 113 -6.79 -0.08 2.12
C THR A 113 -5.41 -0.36 1.55
N GLU A 114 -4.93 -1.58 1.72
CA GLU A 114 -3.71 -2.02 1.08
C GLU A 114 -3.97 -2.20 -0.42
N SER A 115 -3.08 -1.66 -1.24
CA SER A 115 -3.18 -1.76 -2.69
C SER A 115 -1.80 -1.97 -3.31
N CYS A 116 -1.81 -2.43 -4.55
CA CYS A 116 -0.61 -2.66 -5.33
C CYS A 116 -0.60 -1.73 -6.53
N ALA A 117 0.45 -0.93 -6.65
CA ALA A 117 0.68 -0.11 -7.83
C ALA A 117 2.17 0.16 -8.03
N PRO A 118 2.59 0.49 -9.26
CA PRO A 118 3.95 0.92 -9.53
C PRO A 118 4.32 2.20 -8.75
N TYR A 119 5.52 2.27 -8.19
CA TYR A 119 6.02 3.47 -7.50
C TYR A 119 7.52 3.69 -7.74
N PRO A 120 7.97 4.94 -7.98
CA PRO A 120 9.36 5.23 -8.31
C PRO A 120 10.18 5.46 -7.03
N PHE A 121 10.58 4.37 -6.38
CA PHE A 121 11.49 4.49 -5.25
C PHE A 121 12.81 5.13 -5.67
N LYS A 122 13.38 5.94 -4.78
CA LYS A 122 14.79 6.32 -4.87
C LYS A 122 15.66 5.07 -4.77
N GLU A 123 16.75 4.98 -5.55
CA GLU A 123 17.49 3.73 -5.86
C GLU A 123 17.56 2.71 -4.72
N GLU A 124 18.03 3.10 -3.53
CA GLU A 124 18.22 2.21 -2.37
C GLU A 124 17.06 2.20 -1.35
N SER A 125 16.01 3.00 -1.57
CA SER A 125 14.89 3.09 -0.64
C SER A 125 13.94 1.90 -0.75
N VAL A 126 13.77 1.18 0.36
CA VAL A 126 12.80 0.08 0.50
C VAL A 126 11.44 0.55 1.01
N PHE A 127 11.38 1.74 1.59
CA PHE A 127 10.20 2.33 2.21
C PHE A 127 10.19 3.85 2.01
N GLU A 128 9.04 4.39 1.61
CA GLU A 128 8.85 5.84 1.54
C GLU A 128 7.55 6.26 2.20
N LEU A 129 7.59 7.44 2.82
CA LEU A 129 6.46 8.13 3.41
C LEU A 129 6.20 9.42 2.63
N ARG A 130 4.97 9.62 2.19
CA ARG A 130 4.46 10.91 1.72
C ARG A 130 3.59 11.51 2.80
N ASP A 131 4.04 12.62 3.36
CA ASP A 131 3.29 13.35 4.36
C ASP A 131 1.88 13.70 3.88
N ALA A 132 0.94 13.80 4.83
CA ALA A 132 -0.46 14.04 4.53
C ALA A 132 -0.66 15.30 3.66
N GLN A 133 0.09 16.37 3.89
CA GLN A 133 -0.06 17.59 3.10
C GLN A 133 0.29 17.38 1.62
N LYS A 134 1.45 16.79 1.31
CA LYS A 134 1.85 16.47 -0.06
C LYS A 134 0.91 15.45 -0.69
N TRP A 135 0.47 14.45 0.07
CA TRP A 135 -0.43 13.43 -0.45
C TRP A 135 -1.82 13.97 -0.77
N ARG A 136 -2.39 14.81 0.10
CA ARG A 136 -3.64 15.56 -0.17
C ARG A 136 -3.54 16.35 -1.46
N GLN A 137 -2.42 17.05 -1.67
CA GLN A 137 -2.20 17.84 -2.88
C GLN A 137 -2.15 16.96 -4.12
N ALA A 138 -1.44 15.83 -4.07
CA ALA A 138 -1.35 14.86 -5.16
C ALA A 138 -2.73 14.30 -5.55
N VAL A 139 -3.51 13.81 -4.57
CA VAL A 139 -4.86 13.28 -4.81
C VAL A 139 -5.81 14.38 -5.31
N ALA A 140 -5.73 15.60 -4.77
CA ALA A 140 -6.55 16.72 -5.24
C ALA A 140 -6.22 17.11 -6.69
N ASN A 141 -4.95 17.12 -7.07
CA ASN A 141 -4.53 17.40 -8.43
C ASN A 141 -5.03 16.33 -9.40
N PHE A 142 -4.91 15.05 -9.01
CA PHE A 142 -5.48 13.94 -9.78
C PHE A 142 -7.00 14.11 -9.98
N ARG A 143 -7.75 14.33 -8.89
CA ARG A 143 -9.21 14.50 -8.93
C ARG A 143 -9.65 15.66 -9.82
N ARG A 144 -8.91 16.77 -9.79
CA ARG A 144 -9.14 17.90 -10.72
C ARG A 144 -8.83 17.53 -12.17
N ALA A 145 -7.72 16.83 -12.40
CA ALA A 145 -7.31 16.45 -13.74
C ALA A 145 -8.36 15.57 -14.44
N ILE A 146 -8.91 14.57 -13.75
CA ILE A 146 -9.92 13.67 -14.31
C ILE A 146 -11.37 14.22 -14.24
N GLY A 147 -11.56 15.42 -13.71
CA GLY A 147 -12.86 16.08 -13.62
C GLY A 147 -13.80 15.49 -12.57
N CYS A 148 -13.31 15.14 -11.38
CA CYS A 148 -14.17 14.87 -10.20
C CYS A 148 -14.94 16.13 -9.77
N SER A 149 -16.02 15.95 -9.01
CA SER A 149 -16.82 17.04 -8.44
C SER A 149 -16.07 17.82 -7.37
N ASP A 150 -16.51 19.05 -7.10
CA ASP A 150 -15.93 19.91 -6.05
C ASP A 150 -16.01 19.27 -4.66
N VAL A 151 -17.08 18.49 -4.38
CA VAL A 151 -17.22 17.75 -3.12
C VAL A 151 -16.17 16.66 -3.01
N GLU A 152 -15.95 15.87 -4.07
CA GLU A 152 -14.90 14.84 -4.11
C GLU A 152 -13.51 15.48 -3.95
N ILE A 153 -13.27 16.63 -4.58
CA ILE A 153 -12.01 17.37 -4.42
C ILE A 153 -11.86 17.91 -3.00
N PHE A 154 -12.92 18.49 -2.42
CA PHE A 154 -12.90 19.03 -1.05
C PHE A 154 -12.62 17.95 -0.01
N ASN A 155 -13.18 16.76 -0.19
CA ASN A 155 -12.98 15.61 0.70
C ASN A 155 -11.51 15.13 0.76
N THR A 156 -10.63 15.60 -0.13
CA THR A 156 -9.18 15.33 0.00
C THR A 156 -8.59 15.85 1.29
N ARG A 157 -9.21 16.83 1.97
CA ARG A 157 -8.72 17.37 3.26
C ARG A 157 -8.62 16.30 4.37
N ASN A 158 -9.41 15.24 4.26
CA ASN A 158 -9.45 14.13 5.21
C ASN A 158 -8.49 12.99 4.84
N VAL A 159 -7.74 13.13 3.75
CA VAL A 159 -6.72 12.15 3.34
C VAL A 159 -5.53 12.27 4.28
N GLU A 160 -5.06 11.13 4.80
CA GLU A 160 -3.87 11.06 5.65
C GLU A 160 -2.61 10.77 4.82
N GLU A 161 -1.48 10.64 5.50
CA GLU A 161 -0.22 10.26 4.86
C GLU A 161 -0.31 8.90 4.15
N ASN A 162 0.58 8.71 3.18
CA ASN A 162 0.62 7.52 2.34
C ASN A 162 1.99 6.89 2.39
N TYR A 163 1.99 5.57 2.34
CA TYR A 163 3.16 4.77 2.64
C TYR A 163 3.40 3.77 1.52
N PHE A 164 4.66 3.57 1.19
CA PHE A 164 5.09 2.78 0.03
C PHE A 164 6.16 1.78 0.45
N CYS A 165 6.00 0.51 0.05
CA CYS A 165 6.93 -0.57 0.36
C CYS A 165 7.30 -1.36 -0.90
N ARG A 166 8.61 -1.54 -1.16
CA ARG A 166 9.12 -2.11 -2.44
C ARG A 166 8.94 -3.62 -2.58
N GLU A 167 9.31 -4.39 -1.55
CA GLU A 167 9.58 -5.83 -1.75
C GLU A 167 8.65 -6.70 -0.92
N ARG A 168 8.66 -6.50 0.40
CA ARG A 168 7.84 -7.23 1.38
C ARG A 168 7.74 -6.41 2.65
N CYS A 169 6.91 -6.92 3.48
CA CYS A 169 6.27 -6.24 4.53
C CYS A 169 6.32 -7.21 5.73
N VAL A 170 6.92 -6.88 6.89
CA VAL A 170 7.23 -7.85 7.97
C VAL A 170 6.82 -7.37 9.36
N GLN A 171 5.98 -8.13 10.08
CA GLN A 171 5.67 -7.89 11.50
C GLN A 171 6.85 -8.40 12.35
N LEU A 172 7.45 -7.53 13.16
CA LEU A 172 8.28 -8.02 14.27
C LEU A 172 7.33 -8.78 15.22
N GLY A 173 7.38 -10.12 15.17
CA GLY A 173 6.59 -10.96 16.06
C GLY A 173 6.69 -12.47 15.85
N ILE A 174 6.73 -13.00 14.62
CA ILE A 174 6.56 -14.47 14.42
C ILE A 174 7.52 -15.08 13.37
N GLY A 175 8.35 -14.29 12.66
CA GLY A 175 9.24 -14.80 11.61
C GLY A 175 10.32 -15.80 12.04
N TYR A 176 10.61 -15.89 13.34
CA TYR A 176 11.55 -16.88 13.87
C TYR A 176 10.86 -18.04 14.59
N VAL A 177 9.55 -18.01 14.85
CA VAL A 177 8.91 -19.07 15.64
C VAL A 177 9.02 -20.44 14.97
N PRO A 178 8.75 -20.60 13.65
CA PRO A 178 8.97 -21.89 12.99
C PRO A 178 10.44 -22.32 13.00
N GLN A 179 11.36 -21.36 12.81
CA GLN A 179 12.81 -21.62 12.80
C GLN A 179 13.36 -21.98 14.18
N ILE A 180 12.87 -21.33 15.24
CA ILE A 180 13.17 -21.61 16.64
C ILE A 180 12.57 -22.97 17.04
N ILE A 181 11.36 -23.30 16.60
CA ILE A 181 10.75 -24.62 16.82
C ILE A 181 11.60 -25.72 16.17
N ILE A 182 12.10 -25.49 14.94
CA ILE A 182 13.00 -26.44 14.26
C ILE A 182 14.34 -26.53 14.98
N LEU A 183 14.93 -25.41 15.39
CA LEU A 183 16.20 -25.43 16.12
C LEU A 183 16.07 -26.12 17.48
N ALA A 184 14.98 -25.86 18.19
CA ALA A 184 14.68 -26.46 19.48
C ALA A 184 14.40 -27.96 19.35
N SER A 185 13.71 -28.41 18.30
CA SER A 185 13.47 -29.84 18.06
C SER A 185 14.76 -30.59 17.74
N VAL A 186 15.67 -30.00 16.95
CA VAL A 186 17.00 -30.56 16.66
C VAL A 186 17.88 -30.63 17.92
N MET A 187 17.86 -29.58 18.74
CA MET A 187 18.62 -29.59 20.01
C MET A 187 18.09 -30.66 20.98
N LEU A 188 16.76 -30.85 21.04
CA LEU A 188 16.13 -31.86 21.88
C LEU A 188 16.47 -33.28 21.41
N THR A 189 16.43 -33.55 20.11
CA THR A 189 16.79 -34.87 19.56
C THR A 189 18.27 -35.19 19.78
N MET A 190 19.17 -34.23 19.59
CA MET A 190 20.60 -34.42 19.88
C MET A 190 20.85 -34.68 21.37
N TYR A 191 20.17 -33.97 22.26
CA TYR A 191 20.31 -34.19 23.71
C TYR A 191 19.78 -35.57 24.14
N LEU A 192 18.67 -36.04 23.56
CA LEU A 192 18.13 -37.38 23.82
C LEU A 192 18.98 -38.51 23.21
N ALA A 193 19.74 -38.24 22.15
CA ALA A 193 20.61 -39.23 21.52
C ALA A 193 21.97 -39.42 22.22
N VAL A 194 22.40 -38.44 23.02
CA VAL A 194 23.67 -38.47 23.78
C VAL A 194 23.49 -39.07 25.19
N LYS A 195 22.25 -39.28 25.63
CA LYS A 195 21.90 -39.92 26.90
C LYS A 195 21.45 -41.35 26.69
#